data_AF-A0A969WNV7-F1
#
_entry.id   AF-A0A969WNV7-F1
#
_cell.length_a   1.000
_cell.length_b   1.000
_cell.length_c   1.000
_cell.angle_alpha   90.00
_cell.angle_beta   90.00
_cell.angle_gamma   90.00
#
_symmetry.space_group_name_H-M   'P 1'
#
loop_
_entity.id
_entity.type
_entity.pdbx_description
1 polymer ?
#
loop_
_entity_poly.entity_id
_entity_poly.type
_entity_poly.pdbx_seq_one_letter_code
_entity_poly.pdbx_strand_id
1 'polypeptide(L)'
;MLIETPAQHEYYLRKMVINPPKDLLEQGFTYQAVLLLAQSFEVYGAYFDNKPFRASAQSLKRFRLAIENLFGYNYHKANIGNQLYKQLRSSYIHTLLPSERLLILDDGLAKDHLKLNNGVITIIPTILHKDVKTAGNILIQKLHDSTIKPKRISSSIS
;
A
#
# COMPACT_ATOMS: atom_id res chain seq x y z
N MET A 1 -19.40 -11.32 8.66
CA MET A 1 -19.49 -9.97 9.22
C MET A 1 -19.47 -8.93 8.10
N LEU A 2 -20.21 -7.84 8.24
CA LEU A 2 -20.11 -6.69 7.35
C LEU A 2 -19.29 -5.59 8.04
N ILE A 3 -18.32 -5.03 7.32
CA ILE A 3 -17.58 -3.84 7.71
C ILE A 3 -18.24 -2.68 6.98
N GLU A 4 -18.86 -1.77 7.72
CA GLU A 4 -19.69 -0.68 7.16
C GLU A 4 -19.52 0.66 7.90
N THR A 5 -19.07 0.65 9.14
CA THR A 5 -18.86 1.87 9.94
C THR A 5 -17.40 2.31 9.91
N PRO A 6 -17.09 3.62 10.08
CA PRO A 6 -15.72 4.10 10.20
C PRO A 6 -14.88 3.33 11.23
N ALA A 7 -15.45 3.03 12.41
CA ALA A 7 -14.77 2.27 13.45
C ALA A 7 -14.44 0.82 13.04
N GLN A 8 -15.35 0.12 12.35
CA GLN A 8 -15.07 -1.22 11.83
C GLN A 8 -13.99 -1.19 10.73
N HIS A 9 -14.01 -0.15 9.88
CA HIS A 9 -12.97 0.03 8.86
C HIS A 9 -11.61 0.34 9.48
N GLU A 10 -11.56 1.18 10.51
CA GLU A 10 -10.33 1.44 11.25
C GLU A 10 -9.77 0.14 11.85
N TYR A 11 -10.62 -0.64 12.53
CA TYR A 11 -10.21 -1.93 13.07
C TYR A 11 -9.62 -2.85 11.99
N TYR A 12 -10.31 -2.97 10.86
CA TYR A 12 -9.83 -3.74 9.70
C TYR A 12 -8.48 -3.22 9.17
N LEU A 13 -8.35 -1.92 8.92
CA LEU A 13 -7.14 -1.30 8.38
C LEU A 13 -5.96 -1.50 9.34
N ARG A 14 -6.15 -1.29 10.64
CA ARG A 14 -5.11 -1.49 11.65
C ARG A 14 -4.69 -2.96 11.75
N LYS A 15 -5.66 -3.86 11.92
CA LYS A 15 -5.42 -5.29 12.18
C LYS A 15 -4.85 -6.02 10.96
N MET A 16 -5.31 -5.70 9.75
CA MET A 16 -5.03 -6.49 8.55
C MET A 16 -4.06 -5.85 7.57
N VAL A 17 -3.89 -4.53 7.62
CA VAL A 17 -3.16 -3.79 6.58
C VAL A 17 -1.95 -3.07 7.16
N ILE A 18 -2.14 -2.27 8.21
CA ILE A 18 -1.13 -1.37 8.74
C ILE A 18 -0.14 -2.08 9.67
N ASN A 19 -0.64 -2.86 10.64
CA ASN A 19 0.21 -3.43 11.68
C ASN A 19 0.99 -4.69 11.24
N PRO A 20 0.41 -5.67 10.52
CA PRO A 20 1.11 -6.91 10.20
C PRO A 20 2.46 -6.76 9.48
N PRO A 21 2.65 -5.82 8.53
CA PRO A 21 3.95 -5.63 7.91
C PRO A 21 5.06 -5.24 8.90
N LYS A 22 4.73 -4.51 9.98
CA LYS A 22 5.70 -4.14 11.02
C LYS A 22 6.26 -5.39 11.70
N ASP A 23 5.38 -6.29 12.12
CA ASP A 23 5.75 -7.49 12.85
C ASP A 23 6.60 -8.43 11.98
N LEU A 24 6.33 -8.47 10.67
CA LEU A 24 7.15 -9.20 9.70
C LEU A 24 8.55 -8.59 9.53
N LEU A 25 8.66 -7.26 9.47
CA LEU A 25 9.97 -6.59 9.42
C LEU A 25 10.78 -6.87 10.68
N GLU A 26 10.16 -6.83 11.86
CA GLU A 26 10.81 -7.08 13.14
C GLU A 26 11.30 -8.54 13.27
N GLN A 27 10.67 -9.48 12.56
CA GLN A 27 11.05 -10.89 12.51
C GLN A 27 12.01 -11.23 11.34
N GLY A 28 12.44 -10.25 10.55
CA GLY A 28 13.35 -10.46 9.41
C GLY A 28 12.69 -11.00 8.14
N PHE A 29 11.36 -11.03 8.07
CA PHE A 29 10.61 -11.40 6.86
C PHE A 29 10.42 -10.19 5.93
N THR A 30 11.52 -9.54 5.55
CA THR A 30 11.53 -8.28 4.79
C THR A 30 10.70 -8.37 3.50
N TYR A 31 10.95 -9.38 2.70
CA TYR A 31 10.33 -9.56 1.39
C TYR A 31 8.81 -9.71 1.51
N GLN A 32 8.36 -10.54 2.46
CA GLN A 32 6.95 -10.74 2.77
C GLN A 32 6.30 -9.45 3.28
N ALA A 33 7.01 -8.67 4.12
CA ALA A 33 6.53 -7.38 4.57
C ALA A 33 6.35 -6.41 3.39
N VAL A 34 7.31 -6.32 2.47
CA VAL A 34 7.22 -5.45 1.28
C VAL A 34 6.04 -5.84 0.39
N LEU A 35 5.73 -7.14 0.25
CA LEU A 35 4.53 -7.59 -0.47
C LEU A 35 3.23 -7.07 0.16
N LEU A 36 3.10 -7.17 1.49
CA LEU A 36 1.93 -6.65 2.19
C LEU A 36 1.84 -5.11 2.11
N LEU A 37 2.98 -4.42 2.20
CA LEU A 37 3.06 -2.98 2.01
C LEU A 37 2.62 -2.59 0.58
N ALA A 38 3.06 -3.32 -0.44
CA ALA A 38 2.63 -3.11 -1.82
C ALA A 38 1.12 -3.32 -1.99
N GLN A 39 0.56 -4.35 -1.35
CA GLN A 39 -0.88 -4.62 -1.36
C GLN A 39 -1.69 -3.52 -0.68
N SER A 40 -1.13 -2.84 0.31
CA SER A 40 -1.79 -1.77 1.06
C SER A 40 -2.23 -0.61 0.15
N PHE A 41 -1.45 -0.29 -0.89
CA PHE A 41 -1.83 0.72 -1.89
C PHE A 41 -3.16 0.37 -2.58
N GLU A 42 -3.37 -0.87 -2.97
CA GLU A 42 -4.63 -1.27 -3.61
C GLU A 42 -5.81 -1.25 -2.64
N VAL A 43 -5.58 -1.65 -1.39
CA VAL A 43 -6.59 -1.60 -0.34
C VAL A 43 -7.02 -0.16 -0.08
N TYR A 44 -6.05 0.76 0.05
CA TYR A 44 -6.34 2.17 0.26
C TYR A 44 -7.04 2.79 -0.95
N GLY A 45 -6.54 2.51 -2.15
CA GLY A 45 -7.11 2.98 -3.40
C GLY A 45 -8.54 2.52 -3.63
N ALA A 46 -8.92 1.36 -3.08
CA ALA A 46 -10.27 0.86 -3.17
C ALA A 46 -11.28 1.84 -2.56
N TYR A 47 -10.93 2.63 -1.54
CA TYR A 47 -11.86 3.59 -0.93
C TYR A 47 -12.17 4.79 -1.83
N PHE A 48 -11.30 5.09 -2.81
CA PHE A 48 -11.49 6.16 -3.80
C PHE A 48 -12.06 5.64 -5.14
N ASP A 49 -12.24 4.33 -5.26
CA ASP A 49 -12.77 3.67 -6.45
C ASP A 49 -14.28 3.44 -6.32
N ASN A 50 -15.04 3.74 -7.38
CA ASN A 50 -16.50 3.56 -7.43
C ASN A 50 -16.94 2.10 -7.61
N LYS A 51 -16.05 1.18 -8.00
CA LYS A 51 -16.38 -0.26 -8.13
C LYS A 51 -16.40 -0.96 -6.77
N PRO A 52 -17.19 -2.02 -6.53
CA PRO A 52 -17.18 -2.77 -5.26
C PRO A 52 -15.77 -3.21 -4.81
N PHE A 53 -15.55 -3.38 -3.50
CA PHE A 53 -14.22 -3.67 -2.96
C PHE A 53 -13.56 -4.92 -3.58
N ARG A 54 -14.33 -5.95 -3.93
CA ARG A 54 -13.85 -7.18 -4.57
C ARG A 54 -13.89 -7.19 -6.11
N ALA A 55 -14.13 -6.03 -6.74
CA ALA A 55 -14.14 -5.95 -8.20
C ALA A 55 -12.77 -6.31 -8.82
N SER A 56 -12.79 -7.16 -9.84
CA SER A 56 -11.60 -7.57 -10.59
C SER A 56 -11.07 -6.44 -11.49
N ALA A 57 -9.82 -6.60 -11.94
CA ALA A 57 -9.14 -5.69 -12.86
C ALA A 57 -9.03 -4.22 -12.37
N GLN A 58 -9.07 -3.98 -11.06
CA GLN A 58 -8.94 -2.63 -10.48
C GLN A 58 -7.57 -2.34 -9.85
N SER A 59 -6.65 -3.32 -9.84
CA SER A 59 -5.35 -3.25 -9.14
C SER A 59 -4.55 -2.00 -9.54
N LEU A 60 -4.25 -1.82 -10.83
CA LEU A 60 -3.54 -0.63 -11.33
C LEU A 60 -4.26 0.69 -10.97
N LYS A 61 -5.58 0.77 -11.20
CA LYS A 61 -6.38 1.97 -10.93
C LYS A 61 -6.32 2.34 -9.45
N ARG A 62 -6.53 1.36 -8.56
CA ARG A 62 -6.52 1.58 -7.10
C ARG A 62 -5.14 1.95 -6.60
N PHE A 63 -4.10 1.30 -7.10
CA PHE A 63 -2.74 1.67 -6.75
C PHE A 63 -2.45 3.16 -7.06
N ARG A 64 -2.88 3.64 -8.23
CA ARG A 64 -2.77 5.06 -8.60
C ARG A 64 -3.62 5.96 -7.71
N LEU A 65 -4.89 5.61 -7.48
CA LEU A 65 -5.79 6.39 -6.63
C LEU A 65 -5.26 6.55 -5.20
N ALA A 66 -4.61 5.52 -4.65
CA ALA A 66 -3.97 5.64 -3.34
C ALA A 66 -2.86 6.69 -3.35
N ILE A 67 -1.97 6.63 -4.34
CA ILE A 67 -0.88 7.62 -4.49
C ILE A 67 -1.45 9.03 -4.62
N GLU A 68 -2.46 9.19 -5.48
CA GLU A 68 -3.09 10.47 -5.77
C GLU A 68 -3.73 11.13 -4.54
N ASN A 69 -4.27 10.33 -3.61
CA ASN A 69 -5.07 10.84 -2.50
C ASN A 69 -4.38 10.79 -1.13
N LEU A 70 -3.35 9.96 -0.95
CA LEU A 70 -2.78 9.66 0.37
C LEU A 70 -1.26 9.75 0.47
N PHE A 71 -0.52 9.71 -0.64
CA PHE A 71 0.94 9.70 -0.61
C PHE A 71 1.54 11.00 -1.15
N GLY A 72 2.72 11.35 -0.65
CA GLY A 72 3.44 12.58 -1.01
C GLY A 72 4.06 12.53 -2.41
N TYR A 73 4.50 13.70 -2.89
CA TYR A 73 5.00 13.95 -4.26
C TYR A 73 6.02 12.93 -4.78
N ASN A 74 6.92 12.42 -3.93
CA ASN A 74 7.92 11.42 -4.34
C ASN A 74 7.30 10.13 -4.90
N TYR A 75 6.15 9.70 -4.35
CA TYR A 75 5.41 8.54 -4.87
C TYR A 75 4.78 8.82 -6.24
N HIS A 76 4.30 10.05 -6.47
CA HIS A 76 3.80 10.47 -7.78
C HIS A 76 4.90 10.40 -8.83
N LYS A 77 6.08 10.95 -8.50
CA LYS A 77 7.26 10.90 -9.37
C LYS A 77 7.72 9.47 -9.65
N ALA A 78 7.81 8.63 -8.62
CA ALA A 78 8.22 7.23 -8.77
C ALA A 78 7.22 6.38 -9.56
N ASN A 79 5.94 6.77 -9.61
CA ASN A 79 4.90 6.05 -10.33
C ASN A 79 4.59 6.61 -11.73
N ILE A 80 5.39 7.52 -12.27
CA ILE A 80 5.28 7.97 -13.67
C ILE A 80 5.29 6.74 -14.59
N GLY A 81 4.37 6.68 -15.57
CA GLY A 81 4.24 5.52 -16.46
C GLY A 81 3.87 4.20 -15.76
N ASN A 82 3.34 4.28 -14.54
CA ASN A 82 3.02 3.17 -13.65
C ASN A 82 4.25 2.34 -13.24
N GLN A 83 5.44 2.95 -13.21
CA GLN A 83 6.69 2.23 -12.93
C GLN A 83 6.70 1.61 -11.53
N LEU A 84 6.40 2.39 -10.48
CA LEU A 84 6.30 1.87 -9.12
C LEU A 84 5.29 0.71 -9.03
N TYR A 85 4.09 0.86 -9.59
CA TYR A 85 3.10 -0.23 -9.64
C TYR A 85 3.67 -1.49 -10.30
N LYS A 86 4.29 -1.36 -11.49
CA LYS A 86 4.82 -2.49 -12.25
C LYS A 86 5.87 -3.25 -11.45
N GLN A 87 6.82 -2.53 -10.83
CA GLN A 87 7.92 -3.16 -10.12
C GLN A 87 7.53 -3.66 -8.73
N LEU A 88 6.90 -2.80 -7.92
CA LEU A 88 6.60 -3.10 -6.52
C LEU A 88 5.41 -4.05 -6.36
N ARG A 89 4.38 -3.95 -7.22
CA ARG A 89 3.12 -4.67 -7.02
C ARG A 89 2.81 -5.73 -8.08
N SER A 90 3.00 -5.41 -9.37
CA SER A 90 2.63 -6.32 -10.45
C SER A 90 3.61 -7.48 -10.55
N SER A 91 4.90 -7.21 -10.79
CA SER A 91 5.90 -8.27 -10.97
C SER A 91 6.13 -9.07 -9.70
N TYR A 92 6.22 -8.38 -8.56
CA TYR A 92 6.66 -9.00 -7.32
C TYR A 92 5.63 -10.00 -6.73
N ILE A 93 4.33 -9.68 -6.81
CA ILE A 93 3.30 -10.57 -6.22
C ILE A 93 3.18 -11.91 -6.95
N HIS A 94 3.51 -11.95 -8.24
CA HIS A 94 3.33 -13.14 -9.07
C HIS A 94 4.47 -14.14 -8.91
N THR A 95 5.64 -13.68 -8.48
CA THR A 95 6.86 -14.49 -8.39
C THR A 95 7.36 -14.67 -6.97
N LEU A 96 6.91 -13.83 -6.02
CA LEU A 96 7.54 -13.65 -4.70
C LEU A 96 9.04 -13.31 -4.80
N LEU A 97 9.49 -12.85 -5.97
CA LEU A 97 10.85 -12.45 -6.25
C LEU A 97 10.86 -11.03 -6.82
N PRO A 98 11.63 -10.10 -6.24
CA PRO A 98 11.78 -8.77 -6.83
C PRO A 98 12.36 -8.88 -8.24
N SER A 99 11.88 -8.03 -9.16
CA SER A 99 12.47 -7.94 -10.49
C SER A 99 13.86 -7.29 -10.42
N GLU A 100 14.68 -7.43 -11.46
CA GLU A 100 15.96 -6.70 -11.58
C GLU A 100 15.80 -5.17 -11.52
N ARG A 101 14.56 -4.67 -11.65
CA ARG A 101 14.20 -3.25 -11.60
C ARG A 101 13.64 -2.82 -10.25
N LEU A 102 13.67 -3.70 -9.25
CA LEU A 102 13.28 -3.43 -7.87
C LEU A 102 14.42 -3.82 -6.93
N LEU A 103 15.08 -2.82 -6.34
CA LEU A 103 16.09 -3.04 -5.32
C LEU A 103 15.45 -2.85 -3.94
N ILE A 104 15.47 -3.89 -3.11
CA ILE A 104 15.01 -3.81 -1.72
C ILE A 104 16.27 -3.80 -0.84
N LEU A 105 16.44 -2.73 -0.05
CA LEU A 105 17.56 -2.58 0.89
C LEU A 105 17.00 -2.60 2.31
N ASP A 106 17.45 -3.56 3.13
CA ASP A 106 16.99 -3.69 4.53
C ASP A 106 17.25 -2.42 5.35
N ASP A 107 18.35 -1.72 5.06
CA ASP A 107 18.71 -0.44 5.65
C ASP A 107 19.16 0.57 4.57
N GLY A 108 18.95 1.86 4.84
CA GLY A 108 19.30 2.93 3.92
C GLY A 108 18.79 4.30 4.38
N LEU A 109 19.25 5.35 3.70
CA LEU A 109 18.85 6.71 4.01
C LEU A 109 17.53 7.06 3.33
N ALA A 110 16.73 7.94 3.95
CA ALA A 110 15.45 8.37 3.38
C ALA A 110 15.55 8.99 1.97
N LYS A 111 16.69 9.57 1.63
CA LYS A 111 16.96 10.11 0.28
C LYS A 111 17.08 9.03 -0.81
N ASP A 112 17.35 7.79 -0.42
CA ASP A 112 17.52 6.66 -1.34
C ASP A 112 16.20 5.91 -1.58
N HIS A 113 15.21 6.08 -0.68
CA HIS A 113 13.88 5.52 -0.89
C HIS A 113 13.19 6.14 -2.13
N LEU A 114 12.57 5.29 -2.97
CA LEU A 114 11.94 5.64 -4.25
C LEU A 114 12.89 6.23 -5.30
N LYS A 115 14.20 6.20 -5.06
CA LYS A 115 15.18 6.67 -6.03
C LYS A 115 15.17 5.75 -7.25
N LEU A 116 15.02 6.35 -8.43
CA LEU A 116 15.07 5.68 -9.72
C LEU A 116 16.46 5.90 -10.34
N ASN A 117 17.28 4.85 -10.39
CA ASN A 117 18.60 4.90 -11.04
C ASN A 117 18.63 3.83 -12.15
N ASN A 118 18.93 4.22 -13.39
CA ASN A 118 19.02 3.30 -14.53
C ASN A 118 17.82 2.35 -14.68
N GLY A 119 16.60 2.82 -14.35
CA GLY A 119 15.38 2.01 -14.42
C GLY A 119 15.12 1.09 -13.21
N VAL A 120 15.98 1.12 -12.19
CA VAL A 120 15.83 0.38 -10.92
C VAL A 120 15.27 1.31 -9.85
N ILE A 121 14.16 0.91 -9.23
CA ILE A 121 13.55 1.62 -8.09
C ILE A 121 14.08 1.02 -6.79
N THR A 122 14.56 1.88 -5.88
CA THR A 122 15.00 1.47 -4.54
C THR A 122 13.87 1.58 -3.52
N ILE A 123 13.64 0.51 -2.76
CA ILE A 123 12.68 0.45 -1.65
C ILE A 123 13.45 0.18 -0.37
N ILE A 124 13.20 1.03 0.64
CA ILE A 124 13.68 0.82 2.01
C ILE A 124 12.45 0.43 2.81
N PRO A 125 12.31 -0.83 3.26
CA PRO A 125 11.08 -1.38 3.83
C PRO A 125 10.58 -0.61 5.05
N THR A 126 11.49 -0.18 5.93
CA THR A 126 11.14 0.59 7.14
C THR A 126 10.51 1.94 6.81
N ILE A 127 11.00 2.59 5.75
CA ILE A 127 10.48 3.87 5.25
C ILE A 127 9.15 3.65 4.54
N LEU A 128 9.06 2.65 3.66
CA LEU A 128 7.82 2.27 3.00
C LEU A 128 6.72 1.97 4.03
N HIS A 129 7.05 1.24 5.10
CA HIS A 129 6.11 0.98 6.19
C HIS A 129 5.65 2.27 6.89
N LYS A 130 6.57 3.19 7.19
CA LYS A 130 6.22 4.49 7.79
C LYS A 130 5.27 5.28 6.88
N ASP A 131 5.51 5.29 5.58
CA ASP A 131 4.69 6.02 4.61
C ASP A 131 3.31 5.36 4.46
N VAL A 132 3.25 4.03 4.35
CA VAL A 132 2.00 3.26 4.31
C VAL A 132 1.17 3.44 5.59
N LYS A 133 1.82 3.48 6.75
CA LYS A 133 1.16 3.77 8.04
C LYS A 133 0.60 5.19 8.08
N THR A 134 1.35 6.16 7.56
CA THR A 134 0.92 7.57 7.48
C THR A 134 -0.29 7.70 6.55
N ALA A 135 -0.22 7.13 5.35
CA ALA A 135 -1.33 7.08 4.41
C ALA A 135 -2.57 6.38 5.00
N GLY A 136 -2.37 5.27 5.72
CA GLY A 136 -3.44 4.55 6.40
C GLY A 136 -4.13 5.39 7.48
N ASN A 137 -3.37 6.15 8.27
CA ASN A 137 -3.93 7.06 9.27
C ASN A 137 -4.72 8.21 8.64
N ILE A 138 -4.23 8.79 7.52
CA ILE A 138 -4.98 9.81 6.77
C ILE A 138 -6.30 9.24 6.24
N LEU A 139 -6.29 8.00 5.73
CA LEU A 139 -7.49 7.31 5.25
C LEU A 139 -8.51 7.09 6.38
N ILE A 140 -8.05 6.62 7.54
CA ILE A 140 -8.87 6.44 8.74
C ILE A 140 -9.51 7.76 9.15
N GLN A 141 -8.74 8.85 9.19
CA GLN A 141 -9.26 10.17 9.50
C GLN A 141 -10.34 10.60 8.49
N LYS A 142 -10.10 10.45 7.19
CA LYS A 142 -11.09 10.78 6.15
C LYS A 142 -12.40 9.99 6.29
N LEU A 143 -12.35 8.75 6.80
CA LEU A 143 -13.54 7.94 7.07
C LEU A 143 -14.34 8.48 8.28
N HIS A 144 -13.65 8.84 9.36
CA HIS A 144 -14.29 9.39 10.56
C HIS A 144 -14.87 10.79 10.33
N ASP A 145 -14.13 11.65 9.62
CA ASP A 145 -14.55 13.00 9.27
C ASP A 145 -15.55 13.01 8.10
N SER A 146 -16.02 11.84 7.66
CA SER A 146 -17.01 11.65 6.58
C SER A 146 -16.63 12.28 5.23
N THR A 147 -15.35 12.59 5.02
CA THR A 147 -14.83 13.11 3.75
C THR A 147 -14.86 12.05 2.66
N ILE A 148 -14.79 10.77 3.04
CA ILE A 148 -15.05 9.64 2.15
C ILE A 148 -16.06 8.70 2.79
N LYS A 149 -16.87 8.04 1.95
CA LYS A 149 -17.85 7.08 2.45
C LYS A 149 -17.20 5.73 2.76
N PRO A 150 -17.53 5.11 3.91
CA PRO A 150 -17.22 3.71 4.16
C PRO A 150 -17.69 2.82 3.00
N LYS A 151 -16.90 1.80 2.70
CA LYS A 151 -17.17 0.89 1.59
C LYS A 151 -17.64 -0.43 2.15
N ARG A 152 -18.82 -0.91 1.76
CA ARG A 152 -19.31 -2.21 2.25
C ARG A 152 -18.32 -3.33 1.90
N ILE A 153 -17.74 -3.96 2.93
CA ILE A 153 -16.84 -5.11 2.80
C ILE A 153 -17.47 -6.29 3.54
N SER A 154 -17.74 -7.38 2.80
CA SER A 154 -18.06 -8.66 3.40
C SER A 154 -16.77 -9.35 3.83
N SER A 155 -16.72 -9.84 5.06
CA SER A 155 -15.55 -10.49 5.63
C SER A 155 -15.93 -11.56 6.66
N SER A 156 -15.10 -12.59 6.79
CA SER A 156 -15.14 -13.57 7.88
C SER A 156 -14.21 -13.20 9.05
N ILE A 157 -13.51 -12.06 8.96
CA ILE A 157 -12.59 -11.61 10.01
C ILE A 157 -13.41 -11.25 11.25
N SER A 158 -13.14 -11.97 12.34
CA SER A 158 -13.59 -11.74 13.71
C SER A 158 -12.56 -10.95 14.51
#